data_AF-A0A9D6HQJ3-F1
#
_entry.id   AF-A0A9D6HQJ3-F1
#
_cell.length_a   1.000
_cell.length_b   1.000
_cell.length_c   1.000
_cell.angle_alpha   90.00
_cell.angle_beta   90.00
_cell.angle_gamma   90.00
#
_symmetry.space_group_name_H-M   'P 1'
#
loop_
_entity.id
_entity.type
_entity.pdbx_description
1 polymer ?
#
loop_
_entity_poly.entity_id
_entity_poly.type
_entity_poly.pdbx_seq_one_letter_code
_entity_poly.pdbx_strand_id
1 'polypeptide(L)'
;MTGAEILGLVMLTVLIFVIFIGFPIAFTLLFLALAFGYFGMGAIVFDLAYFQTIGLMKEEVFAAVPLFIFMGYVTEQAGLMERLFRAFQIILAPLRGSLYLGVILTATVFAMATG
;
A
#
# COMPACT_ATOMS: atom_id res chain seq x y z
N MET A 1 18.16 -12.41 -28.96
CA MET A 1 17.76 -12.28 -27.55
C MET A 1 19.04 -12.17 -26.75
N THR A 2 19.27 -11.05 -26.07
CA THR A 2 20.45 -10.89 -25.20
C THR A 2 20.30 -11.87 -24.02
N GLY A 3 21.40 -12.38 -23.47
CA GLY A 3 21.35 -13.37 -22.37
C GLY A 3 20.58 -12.89 -21.14
N ALA A 4 20.50 -11.56 -20.93
CA ALA A 4 19.73 -10.93 -19.87
C ALA A 4 18.21 -11.03 -20.07
N GLU A 5 17.72 -10.95 -21.31
CA GLU A 5 16.28 -11.08 -21.62
C GLU A 5 15.77 -12.49 -21.29
N ILE A 6 16.58 -13.52 -21.58
CA ILE A 6 16.23 -14.91 -21.28
C ILE A 6 16.21 -15.13 -19.77
N LEU A 7 17.18 -14.59 -19.03
CA LEU A 7 17.19 -14.64 -17.56
C LEU A 7 15.96 -13.97 -16.95
N GLY A 8 15.56 -12.80 -17.47
CA GLY A 8 14.34 -12.10 -17.05
C GLY A 8 13.06 -12.90 -17.32
N LEU A 9 12.95 -13.54 -18.49
CA LEU A 9 11.81 -14.37 -18.84
C LEU A 9 11.70 -15.61 -17.93
N VAL A 10 12.82 -16.25 -17.64
CA VAL A 10 12.89 -17.39 -16.71
C VAL A 10 12.52 -16.95 -15.29
N MET A 11 13.04 -15.82 -14.81
CA MET A 11 12.69 -15.25 -13.51
C MET A 11 11.18 -15.03 -13.38
N LEU A 12 10.55 -14.41 -14.39
CA LEU A 12 9.11 -14.15 -14.39
C LEU A 12 8.30 -15.45 -14.38
N THR A 13 8.72 -16.43 -15.17
CA THR A 13 8.05 -17.75 -15.21
C THR A 13 8.11 -18.44 -13.85
N VAL A 14 9.30 -18.47 -13.23
CA VAL A 14 9.48 -19.08 -11.89
C VAL A 14 8.67 -18.34 -10.83
N LEU A 15 8.63 -17.00 -10.87
CA LEU A 15 7.83 -16.20 -9.94
C LEU A 15 6.36 -16.61 -9.95
N ILE A 16 5.77 -16.74 -11.15
CA ILE A 16 4.37 -17.13 -11.31
C ILE A 16 4.11 -18.52 -10.70
N PHE A 17 4.97 -19.51 -10.99
CA PHE A 17 4.83 -20.85 -10.43
C PHE A 17 4.93 -20.87 -8.90
N VAL A 18 5.85 -20.11 -8.31
CA VAL A 18 6.02 -20.08 -6.85
C VAL A 18 4.85 -19.37 -6.16
N ILE A 19 4.24 -18.36 -6.80
CA ILE A 19 3.01 -17.72 -6.28
C ILE A 19 1.86 -18.73 -6.23
N PHE A 20 1.71 -19.60 -7.24
CA PHE A 20 0.67 -20.64 -7.24
C PHE A 20 0.86 -21.71 -6.16
N ILE A 21 2.09 -21.92 -5.67
CA ILE A 21 2.37 -22.79 -4.52
C ILE A 21 1.83 -22.17 -3.21
N GLY A 22 1.48 -20.87 -3.21
CA GLY A 22 0.91 -20.17 -2.04
C GLY A 22 1.95 -19.65 -1.06
N PHE A 23 3.23 -19.60 -1.44
CA PHE A 23 4.28 -19.03 -0.60
C PHE A 23 4.15 -17.50 -0.53
N PRO A 24 4.40 -16.85 0.64
CA PRO A 24 4.21 -15.42 0.76
C PRO A 24 5.07 -14.63 -0.24
N ILE A 25 4.41 -13.72 -0.97
CA ILE A 25 4.97 -13.02 -2.14
C ILE A 25 6.24 -12.21 -1.78
N ALA A 26 6.31 -11.65 -0.57
CA ALA A 26 7.48 -10.90 -0.13
C ALA A 26 8.77 -11.74 -0.14
N PHE A 27 8.69 -12.98 0.34
CA PHE A 27 9.85 -13.88 0.37
C PHE A 27 10.19 -14.45 -1.02
N THR A 28 9.17 -14.72 -1.86
CA THR A 28 9.42 -15.12 -3.24
C THR A 28 10.17 -14.04 -4.00
N LEU A 29 9.72 -12.79 -3.91
CA LEU A 29 10.37 -11.65 -4.55
C LEU A 29 11.80 -11.45 -4.06
N LEU A 30 12.03 -11.49 -2.75
CA LEU A 30 13.37 -11.32 -2.18
C LEU A 30 14.34 -12.39 -2.68
N PHE A 31 13.96 -13.67 -2.59
CA PHE A 31 14.85 -14.76 -2.99
C PHE A 31 15.12 -14.75 -4.50
N LEU A 32 14.07 -14.51 -5.30
CA LEU A 32 14.19 -14.53 -6.75
C LEU A 32 14.98 -13.31 -7.26
N ALA A 33 14.77 -12.13 -6.68
CA ALA A 33 15.52 -10.92 -7.02
C ALA A 33 17.01 -11.07 -6.69
N LEU A 34 17.35 -11.66 -5.53
CA LEU A 34 18.75 -11.90 -5.17
C LEU A 34 19.40 -13.00 -6.01
N ALA A 35 18.71 -14.13 -6.23
CA ALA A 35 19.26 -15.26 -6.97
C ALA A 35 19.47 -14.91 -8.45
N PHE A 36 18.40 -14.46 -9.16
CA PHE A 36 18.50 -14.10 -10.57
C PHE A 36 19.28 -12.80 -10.78
N GLY A 37 19.21 -11.87 -9.83
CA GLY A 37 20.05 -10.68 -9.83
C GLY A 37 21.54 -11.04 -9.76
N TYR A 38 21.93 -11.98 -8.88
CA TYR A 38 23.31 -12.45 -8.81
C TYR A 38 23.78 -13.09 -10.12
N PHE A 39 22.93 -13.88 -10.79
CA PHE A 39 23.26 -14.43 -12.12
C PHE A 39 23.37 -13.37 -13.22
N GLY A 40 22.64 -12.26 -13.12
CA GLY A 40 22.66 -11.19 -14.12
C GLY A 40 23.76 -10.15 -13.93
N MET A 41 24.02 -9.73 -12.68
CA MET A 41 24.90 -8.60 -12.34
C MET A 41 26.00 -8.96 -11.32
N GLY A 42 26.08 -10.22 -10.88
CA GLY A 42 27.09 -10.69 -9.94
C GLY A 42 26.89 -10.16 -8.51
N ALA A 43 28.01 -9.97 -7.80
CA ALA A 43 28.02 -9.55 -6.40
C ALA A 43 27.42 -8.15 -6.14
N ILE A 44 27.36 -7.29 -7.17
CA ILE A 44 26.84 -5.91 -7.08
C ILE A 44 25.36 -5.89 -6.63
N VAL A 45 24.61 -6.97 -6.88
CA VAL A 45 23.20 -7.07 -6.46
C VAL A 45 23.02 -6.99 -4.95
N PHE A 46 23.96 -7.54 -4.17
CA PHE A 46 23.88 -7.46 -2.72
C PHE A 46 24.10 -6.03 -2.21
N ASP A 47 25.07 -5.32 -2.78
CA ASP A 47 25.28 -3.90 -2.48
C ASP A 47 24.05 -3.08 -2.86
N LEU A 48 23.48 -3.32 -4.03
CA LEU A 48 22.30 -2.60 -4.51
C LEU A 48 21.07 -2.90 -3.66
N ALA A 49 20.86 -4.15 -3.24
CA ALA A 49 19.78 -4.54 -2.34
C ALA A 49 19.93 -3.87 -0.96
N TYR A 50 21.16 -3.78 -0.44
CA TYR A 50 21.45 -3.07 0.79
C TYR A 50 21.16 -1.56 0.68
N PHE A 51 21.64 -0.92 -0.39
CA PHE A 51 21.37 0.50 -0.64
C PHE A 51 19.88 0.79 -0.82
N GLN A 52 19.15 -0.04 -1.57
CA GLN A 52 17.70 0.11 -1.74
C GLN A 52 16.97 -0.07 -0.41
N THR A 53 17.37 -1.03 0.42
CA THR A 53 16.74 -1.25 1.73
C THR A 53 16.89 -0.02 2.63
N ILE A 54 18.09 0.57 2.69
CA ILE A 54 18.32 1.79 3.45
C ILE A 54 17.58 2.99 2.84
N GLY A 55 17.50 3.06 1.51
CA GLY A 55 16.73 4.09 0.82
C GLY A 55 15.25 4.03 1.21
N LEU A 56 14.67 2.84 1.15
CA LEU A 56 13.28 2.59 1.55
C LEU A 56 13.05 2.93 3.02
N MET A 57 13.98 2.63 3.93
CA MET A 57 13.83 3.00 5.35
C MET A 57 13.78 4.52 5.58
N LYS A 58 14.29 5.33 4.65
CA LYS A 58 14.26 6.79 4.71
C LYS A 58 13.07 7.39 3.96
N GLU A 59 12.23 6.57 3.34
CA GLU A 59 11.05 7.05 2.65
C GLU A 59 10.04 7.68 3.61
N GLU A 60 9.64 8.89 3.29
CA GLU A 60 8.67 9.67 4.07
C GLU A 60 7.30 8.98 4.09
N VAL A 61 7.00 8.16 3.08
CA VAL A 61 5.75 7.39 2.97
C VAL A 61 5.57 6.43 4.15
N PHE A 62 6.63 5.74 4.60
CA PHE A 62 6.50 4.84 5.75
C PHE A 62 6.29 5.60 7.06
N ALA A 63 6.83 6.80 7.18
CA ALA A 63 6.57 7.69 8.33
C ALA A 63 5.16 8.30 8.28
N ALA A 64 4.61 8.50 7.07
CA ALA A 64 3.25 9.00 6.89
C ALA A 64 2.20 8.01 7.41
N VAL A 65 2.38 6.69 7.27
CA VAL A 65 1.37 5.68 7.66
C VAL A 65 1.02 5.71 9.16
N PRO A 66 1.98 5.71 10.12
CA PRO A 66 1.64 5.85 11.53
C PRO A 66 1.02 7.20 11.89
N LEU A 67 1.52 8.29 11.29
CA LEU A 67 0.99 9.64 11.52
C LEU A 67 -0.45 9.76 11.00
N PHE A 68 -0.71 9.09 9.89
CA PHE A 68 -2.02 8.95 9.27
C PHE A 68 -3.00 8.25 10.21
N ILE A 69 -2.62 7.09 10.75
CA ILE A 69 -3.42 6.35 11.74
C ILE A 69 -3.62 7.19 13.00
N PHE A 70 -2.60 7.91 13.46
CA PHE A 70 -2.70 8.80 14.62
C PHE A 70 -3.72 9.91 14.41
N MET A 71 -3.72 10.58 13.25
CA MET A 71 -4.72 11.60 12.92
C MET A 71 -6.15 11.03 12.90
N GLY A 72 -6.33 9.83 12.34
CA GLY A 72 -7.61 9.13 12.37
C GLY A 72 -8.08 8.85 13.79
N TYR A 73 -7.20 8.29 14.63
CA TYR A 73 -7.46 7.99 16.04
C TYR A 73 -7.82 9.25 16.85
N VAL A 74 -7.07 10.35 16.67
CA VAL A 74 -7.36 11.62 17.35
C VAL A 74 -8.72 12.19 16.92
N THR A 75 -9.05 12.10 15.62
CA THR A 75 -10.32 12.59 15.07
C THR A 75 -11.51 11.78 15.59
N GLU A 76 -11.35 10.47 15.73
CA GLU A 76 -12.34 9.58 16.36
C GLU A 76 -12.53 9.91 17.84
N GLN A 77 -11.42 10.00 18.60
CA GLN A 77 -11.46 10.34 20.04
C GLN A 77 -12.03 11.74 20.33
N ALA A 78 -11.85 12.70 19.42
CA ALA A 78 -12.43 14.03 19.53
C ALA A 78 -13.94 14.07 19.22
N GLY A 79 -14.56 12.94 18.86
CA GLY A 79 -15.97 12.86 18.47
C GLY A 79 -16.29 13.63 17.18
N LEU A 80 -15.28 13.96 16.37
CA LEU A 80 -15.47 14.73 15.14
C LEU A 80 -16.29 13.93 14.12
N MET A 81 -16.12 12.61 14.09
CA MET A 81 -16.87 11.72 13.20
C MET A 81 -18.38 11.80 13.42
N GLU A 82 -18.81 11.71 14.67
CA GLU A 82 -20.23 11.73 15.06
C GLU A 82 -20.84 13.11 14.83
N ARG A 83 -20.09 14.17 15.13
CA ARG A 83 -20.53 15.55 14.93
C ARG A 83 -20.70 15.86 13.44
N LEU A 84 -19.77 15.42 12.60
CA LEU A 84 -19.85 15.60 11.15
C LEU A 84 -20.99 14.78 10.54
N PHE A 85 -21.17 13.53 10.97
CA PHE A 85 -22.31 12.70 10.54
C PHE A 85 -23.66 13.36 10.85
N ARG A 86 -23.83 13.83 12.08
CA ARG A 86 -25.05 14.53 12.50
C ARG A 86 -25.26 15.83 11.73
N ALA A 87 -24.21 16.60 11.45
CA ALA A 87 -24.30 17.83 10.66
C ALA A 87 -24.81 17.55 9.24
N PHE A 88 -24.25 16.56 8.54
CA PHE A 88 -24.73 16.17 7.21
C PHE A 88 -26.17 15.66 7.23
N GLN A 89 -26.55 14.88 8.23
CA GLN A 89 -27.92 14.41 8.38
C GLN A 89 -28.92 15.55 8.54
N ILE A 90 -28.58 16.59 9.32
CA ILE A 90 -29.44 17.78 9.50
C ILE A 90 -29.54 18.59 8.21
N ILE A 91 -28.42 18.79 7.50
CA ILE A 91 -28.39 19.54 6.23
C ILE A 91 -29.22 18.82 5.16
N LEU A 92 -29.14 17.49 5.10
CA LEU A 92 -29.83 16.67 4.10
C LEU A 92 -31.24 16.25 4.53
N ALA A 93 -31.66 16.54 5.77
CA ALA A 93 -32.96 16.18 6.33
C ALA A 93 -34.18 16.44 5.42
N PRO A 94 -34.28 17.56 4.68
CA PRO A 94 -35.44 17.81 3.82
C PRO A 94 -35.51 16.94 2.55
N LEU A 95 -34.45 16.21 2.19
CA LEU A 95 -34.42 15.38 0.99
C LEU A 95 -34.98 13.97 1.25
N ARG A 96 -35.78 13.46 0.31
CA ARG A 96 -36.20 12.05 0.30
C ARG A 96 -34.97 11.16 0.07
N GLY A 97 -34.66 10.27 1.01
CA GLY A 97 -33.43 9.46 0.99
C GLY A 97 -32.24 10.10 1.71
N SER A 98 -32.46 11.12 2.54
CA SER A 98 -31.45 11.85 3.31
C SER A 98 -30.48 10.95 4.09
N LEU A 99 -30.95 9.84 4.64
CA LEU A 99 -30.11 8.88 5.37
C LEU A 99 -29.04 8.26 4.46
N TYR A 100 -29.41 7.89 3.23
CA TYR A 100 -28.50 7.27 2.26
C TYR A 100 -27.44 8.28 1.76
N LEU A 101 -27.89 9.50 1.46
CA LEU A 101 -27.00 10.59 1.06
C LEU A 101 -26.05 11.00 2.19
N GLY A 102 -26.52 11.03 3.44
CA GLY A 102 -25.72 11.33 4.61
C GLY A 102 -24.59 10.30 4.81
N VAL A 103 -24.88 9.01 4.68
CA VAL A 103 -23.87 7.94 4.79
C VAL A 103 -22.83 8.03 3.67
N ILE A 104 -23.25 8.20 2.41
CA ILE A 104 -22.31 8.28 1.29
C ILE A 104 -21.39 9.50 1.41
N LEU A 105 -21.93 10.68 1.73
CA LEU A 105 -21.13 11.89 1.83
C LEU A 105 -20.16 11.83 3.01
N THR A 106 -20.61 11.35 4.16
CA THR A 106 -19.72 11.17 5.32
C THR A 106 -18.63 10.16 5.02
N ALA A 107 -18.96 8.98 4.48
CA ALA A 107 -17.99 7.99 4.06
C ALA A 107 -16.97 8.55 3.05
N THR A 108 -17.42 9.35 2.07
CA THR A 108 -16.53 9.97 1.08
C THR A 108 -15.57 10.99 1.69
N VAL A 109 -16.06 11.84 2.60
CA VAL A 109 -15.23 12.85 3.28
C VAL A 109 -14.21 12.18 4.21
N PHE A 110 -14.62 11.14 4.94
CA PHE A 110 -13.70 10.37 5.79
C PHE A 110 -12.73 9.51 4.98
N ALA A 111 -13.13 8.99 3.83
CA ALA A 111 -12.24 8.29 2.90
C ALA A 111 -11.22 9.24 2.25
N MET A 112 -11.57 10.51 1.98
CA MET A 112 -10.57 11.50 1.58
C MET A 112 -9.59 11.83 2.71
N ALA A 113 -10.06 11.73 3.95
CA ALA A 113 -9.18 11.81 5.11
C ALA A 113 -8.34 10.54 5.25
N THR A 114 -8.47 9.51 4.41
CA THR A 114 -7.51 8.41 4.24
C THR A 114 -6.74 8.58 2.94
N GLY A 115 -5.47 9.00 3.07
CA GLY A 115 -4.57 9.24 1.93
C GLY A 115 -4.30 7.98 1.12
#